data_AF-A0A955BLK5-F1
#
_entry.id   AF-A0A955BLK5-F1
#
_cell.length_a   1.000
_cell.length_b   1.000
_cell.length_c   1.000
_cell.angle_alpha   90.00
_cell.angle_beta   90.00
_cell.angle_gamma   90.00
#
_symmetry.space_group_name_H-M   'P 1'
#
loop_
_entity.id
_entity.type
_entity.pdbx_description
1 polymer ?
#
loop_
_entity_poly.entity_id
_entity_poly.type
_entity_poly.pdbx_seq_one_letter_code
_entity_poly.pdbx_strand_id
1 'polypeptide(L)' 'MWMASGLIALGLLTLFVGGELLVRGASRLAAIAGISPLVIGLTVVAFGTSAPELAVSLKASWAGQTDIAVGNVVGSN' A
#
# COMPACT_ATOMS: atom_id res chain seq x y z
N MET A 1 1.73 24.33 -11.20
CA MET A 1 2.42 23.85 -9.98
C MET A 1 1.43 23.58 -8.86
N TRP A 2 0.67 24.56 -8.37
CA TRP A 2 -0.35 24.38 -7.32
C TRP A 2 -1.34 23.23 -7.54
N MET A 3 -1.87 23.09 -8.75
CA MET A 3 -2.82 22.01 -9.08
C MET A 3 -2.17 20.61 -9.06
N ALA A 4 -0.94 20.50 -9.53
CA ALA A 4 -0.19 19.24 -9.51
C ALA A 4 0.11 18.82 -8.07
N SER A 5 0.54 19.75 -7.22
CA SER A 5 0.76 19.51 -5.80
C SER A 5 -0.53 19.07 -5.08
N GLY A 6 -1.67 19.69 -5.41
CA GLY A 6 -2.97 19.28 -4.88
C GLY A 6 -3.37 17.86 -5.27
N LEU A 7 -3.16 17.47 -6.53
CA LEU A 7 -3.42 16.11 -7.01
C LEU A 7 -2.52 15.06 -6.35
N ILE A 8 -1.24 15.39 -6.12
CA ILE A 8 -0.30 14.52 -5.41
C ILE A 8 -0.77 14.30 -3.97
N ALA A 9 -1.10 15.37 -3.25
CA ALA A 9 -1.57 15.27 -1.87
C ALA A 9 -2.86 14.45 -1.76
N LEU A 10 -3.83 14.68 -2.66
CA LEU A 10 -5.07 13.92 -2.70
C LEU A 10 -4.83 12.44 -3.01
N GLY A 11 -3.95 12.14 -3.97
CA GLY A 11 -3.59 10.77 -4.32
C GLY A 11 -2.94 10.02 -3.16
N LEU A 12 -1.98 10.65 -2.49
CA LEU A 12 -1.33 10.09 -1.30
C LEU A 12 -2.31 9.85 -0.16
N LEU A 13 -3.19 10.82 0.12
CA LEU A 13 -4.23 10.68 1.13
C LEU A 13 -5.15 9.50 0.83
N THR A 14 -5.58 9.37 -0.42
CA THR A 14 -6.50 8.29 -0.85
C THR A 14 -5.83 6.92 -0.77
N LEU A 15 -4.57 6.81 -1.18
CA LEU A 15 -3.77 5.59 -1.03
C LEU A 15 -3.60 5.19 0.44
N PHE A 16 -3.25 6.16 1.30
CA PHE A 16 -3.07 5.93 2.72
C PHE A 16 -4.37 5.47 3.40
N VAL A 17 -5.45 6.23 3.24
CA VAL A 17 -6.74 5.91 3.86
C VAL A 17 -7.32 4.60 3.30
N GLY A 18 -7.21 4.37 1.98
CA GLY A 18 -7.67 3.14 1.35
C GLY A 18 -6.91 1.91 1.86
N GLY A 19 -5.59 2.01 1.99
CA GLY A 19 -4.74 0.95 2.55
C GLY A 19 -5.10 0.65 4.01
N GLU A 20 -5.26 1.68 4.84
CA GLU A 20 -5.63 1.51 6.26
C GLU A 20 -6.99 0.85 6.43
N LEU A 21 -7.99 1.25 5.62
CA LEU A 21 -9.32 0.64 5.63
C LEU A 21 -9.28 -0.83 5.19
N LEU A 22 -8.48 -1.14 4.16
CA LEU A 22 -8.27 -2.51 3.69
C LEU A 22 -7.66 -3.40 4.78
N VAL A 23 -6.58 -2.94 5.42
CA VAL A 23 -5.91 -3.68 6.51
C VAL A 23 -6.88 -3.94 7.64
N ARG A 24 -7.56 -2.91 8.15
CA ARG A 24 -8.50 -3.05 9.27
C ARG A 24 -9.64 -4.01 8.95
N GLY A 25 -10.21 -3.90 7.76
CA GLY A 25 -11.29 -4.78 7.30
C GLY A 25 -10.81 -6.24 7.21
N ALA A 26 -9.69 -6.47 6.52
CA ALA A 26 -9.12 -7.80 6.33
C ALA A 26 -8.68 -8.45 7.65
N SER A 27 -8.01 -7.69 8.53
CA SER A 27 -7.58 -8.18 9.86
C SER A 27 -8.78 -8.55 10.73
N ARG A 28 -9.86 -7.77 10.69
CA ARG A 28 -11.10 -8.10 11.43
C ARG A 28 -11.75 -9.37 10.89
N LEU A 29 -11.83 -9.54 9.57
CA LEU A 29 -12.34 -10.76 8.96
C LEU A 29 -11.50 -11.98 9.34
N ALA A 30 -10.17 -11.86 9.28
CA ALA A 30 -9.25 -12.93 9.67
C ALA A 30 -9.39 -13.31 11.15
N ALA A 31 -9.56 -12.33 12.04
CA ALA A 31 -9.79 -12.57 13.46
C ALA A 31 -11.11 -13.31 13.71
N ILE A 32 -12.20 -12.93 13.02
CA ILE A 32 -13.49 -13.63 13.10
C ILE A 32 -13.39 -15.06 12.57
N ALA A 33 -12.53 -15.30 11.57
CA ALA A 33 -12.23 -16.63 11.05
C ALA A 33 -11.31 -17.48 11.94
N GLY A 34 -10.91 -16.98 13.13
CA GLY A 34 -10.07 -17.71 14.08
C GLY A 34 -8.58 -17.75 13.73
N ILE A 35 -8.12 -16.90 12.80
CA ILE A 35 -6.70 -16.80 12.45
C ILE A 35 -5.94 -16.14 13.60
N SER A 36 -4.77 -16.67 13.95
CA SER A 36 -3.98 -16.14 15.07
C SER A 36 -3.46 -14.73 14.78
N PRO A 37 -3.33 -13.86 15.80
CA PRO A 37 -2.82 -12.49 15.62
C PRO A 37 -1.43 -12.44 14.97
N LEU A 38 -0.59 -13.45 15.23
CA LEU A 38 0.74 -13.57 14.62
C LEU A 38 0.63 -13.75 13.12
N VAL A 39 -0.23 -14.67 12.64
CA VAL A 39 -0.42 -14.89 11.21
C VAL A 39 -1.02 -13.65 10.55
N ILE A 40 -1.98 -12.98 11.19
CA ILE A 40 -2.55 -11.71 10.69
C ILE A 40 -1.46 -10.64 10.56
N GLY A 41 -0.59 -10.50 11.57
CA GLY A 41 0.52 -9.53 11.55
C GLY A 41 1.54 -9.81 10.45
N LEU A 42 1.96 -11.07 10.31
CA LEU A 42 2.95 -11.49 9.30
C LEU A 42 2.41 -11.52 7.87
N THR A 43 1.09 -11.46 7.67
CA THR A 43 0.49 -11.54 6.33
C THR A 43 -0.31 -10.30 5.99
N VAL A 44 -1.48 -10.12 6.59
CA VAL A 44 -2.43 -9.04 6.25
C VAL A 44 -1.85 -7.67 6.55
N VAL A 45 -1.27 -7.49 7.74
CA VAL A 45 -0.71 -6.20 8.14
C VAL A 45 0.54 -5.89 7.32
N ALA A 46 1.49 -6.83 7.26
CA ALA A 46 2.71 -6.68 6.47
C ALA A 46 2.42 -6.37 4.99
N PHE A 47 1.44 -7.06 4.39
CA PHE A 47 1.06 -6.80 3.00
C PHE A 47 0.39 -5.43 2.83
N GLY A 48 -0.54 -5.08 3.71
CA GLY A 48 -1.29 -3.84 3.56
C GLY A 48 -0.50 -2.58 3.86
N THR A 49 0.53 -2.65 4.72
CA THR A 49 1.50 -1.55 4.88
C THR A 49 2.35 -1.32 3.64
N SER A 50 2.54 -2.34 2.79
CA SER A 50 3.27 -2.24 1.52
C SER A 50 2.36 -2.05 0.29
N ALA A 51 1.05 -1.92 0.50
CA ALA A 51 0.08 -1.77 -0.58
C ALA A 51 0.24 -0.45 -1.35
N PRO A 52 0.51 0.71 -0.72
CA PRO A 52 0.77 1.95 -1.45
C PRO A 52 2.00 1.84 -2.36
N GLU A 53 3.09 1.27 -1.86
CA GLU A 53 4.34 1.06 -2.55
C GLU A 53 4.13 0.10 -3.73
N LEU A 54 3.39 -0.98 -3.52
CA LEU A 54 3.03 -1.91 -4.59
C LEU A 54 2.24 -1.22 -5.70
N ALA A 55 1.27 -0.36 -5.35
CA ALA A 55 0.49 0.39 -6.34
C ALA A 55 1.37 1.35 -7.17
N VAL A 56 2.30 2.06 -6.51
CA VAL A 56 3.27 2.94 -7.19
C VAL A 56 4.19 2.14 -8.10
N SER A 57 4.77 1.04 -7.60
CA SER A 57 5.68 0.17 -8.37
C SER A 57 5.00 -0.45 -9.59
N LEU A 58 3.76 -0.93 -9.45
CA LEU A 58 2.98 -1.48 -10.56
C LEU A 58 2.70 -0.42 -11.63
N LYS A 59 2.27 0.77 -11.22
CA LYS A 59 2.02 1.88 -12.15
C LYS A 59 3.28 2.28 -12.90
N ALA A 60 4.40 2.40 -12.18
CA ALA A 60 5.70 2.77 -12.75
C ALA A 60 6.18 1.73 -13.76
N SER A 61 6.08 0.44 -13.42
CA SER A 61 6.41 -0.66 -14.33
C SER A 61 5.52 -0.67 -15.57
N TRP A 62 4.21 -0.48 -15.43
CA TRP A 62 3.28 -0.39 -16.56
C TRP A 62 3.60 0.80 -17.47
N ALA A 63 4.04 1.92 -16.90
CA ALA A 63 4.45 3.11 -17.65
C ALA A 63 5.84 3.00 -18.29
N GLY A 64 6.51 1.84 -18.20
CA GLY A 64 7.87 1.63 -18.71
C GLY A 64 8.97 2.29 -17.87
N GLN A 65 8.65 2.76 -16.66
CA GLN A 65 9.55 3.45 -15.72
C GLN A 65 10.01 2.47 -14.63
N THR A 66 10.67 1.39 -15.05
CA THR A 66 11.05 0.28 -14.17
C THR A 66 12.08 0.66 -13.12
N ASP A 67 12.91 1.67 -13.41
CA ASP A 67 13.85 2.30 -12.49
C ASP A 67 13.15 2.91 -11.26
N ILE A 68 12.01 3.57 -11.46
CA ILE A 68 11.19 4.11 -10.37
C ILE A 68 10.60 2.97 -9.54
N ALA A 69 10.13 1.89 -10.18
CA ALA A 69 9.58 0.74 -9.47
C ALA A 69 10.65 0.07 -8.58
N VAL A 70 11.87 -0.10 -9.09
CA VAL A 70 12.99 -0.66 -8.32
C VAL A 70 13.40 0.29 -7.19
N GLY A 71 13.54 1.59 -7.49
CA GLY A 71 13.89 2.59 -6.48
C GLY A 71 12.87 2.65 -5.34
N ASN A 72 11.58 2.50 -5.65
CA ASN A 72 10.51 2.43 -4.67
C ASN A 72 10.61 1.18 -3.78
N VAL A 73 10.83 -0.01 -4.35
CA VAL A 73 10.96 -1.24 -3.57
C VAL A 73 12.21 -1.25 -2.69
N VAL A 74 13.36 -0.84 -3.22
CA VAL A 74 14.63 -0.84 -2.49
C VAL A 74 14.67 0.25 -1.42
N GLY A 75 14.10 1.42 -1.70
CA GLY A 75 14.08 2.55 -0.76
C GLY A 75 13.06 2.43 0.38
N SER A 76 12.10 1.50 0.29
CA SER A 76 11.03 1.32 1.29
C SER A 76 11.32 0.22 2.32
N ASN A 77 12.50 -0.41 2.26
CA ASN A 77 13.00 -1.43 3.20
C ASN A 77 14.23 -0.91 3.95
#